data_AF-Q0U8P9-F1
#
_entry.id   AF-Q0U8P9-F1
#
_cell.length_a   1.000
_cell.length_b   1.000
_cell.length_c   1.000
_cell.angle_alpha   90.00
_cell.angle_beta   90.00
_cell.angle_gamma   90.00
#
_symmetry.space_group_name_H-M   'P 1'
#
loop_
_entity.id
_entity.type
_entity.pdbx_description
1 polymer ?
#
loop_
_entity_poly.entity_id
_entity_poly.type
_entity_poly.pdbx_seq_one_letter_code
_entity_poly.pdbx_strand_id
1 'polypeptide(L)'
;MRTAGDHWQATGFGIAFEETYKRQEATFSIAYNLALGMDHYALAFFPGWQRRVIDIGARLLGEQQYVVEVLGHELGHILGLRHEFWKDNKEPGNAYQYPSHIHDNESIMNDRNVGDMSRFTISQADKDAIRQFYDLHPGQHKDIFIQDLIPRPAVEYLSLPPVQIIQPSGCAPATRRQSIP
;
A
#
# COMPACT_ATOMS: atom_id res chain seq x y z
N MET A 1 -0.35 0.05 10.51
CA MET A 1 -1.49 -0.48 9.72
C MET A 1 -2.82 -0.13 10.35
N ARG A 2 -3.13 -0.62 11.56
CA ARG A 2 -4.40 -0.33 12.27
C ARG A 2 -4.83 1.14 12.20
N THR A 3 -3.97 2.07 12.62
CA THR A 3 -4.23 3.51 12.57
C THR A 3 -4.57 4.04 11.18
N ALA A 4 -3.85 3.58 10.13
CA ALA A 4 -4.14 3.98 8.75
C ALA A 4 -5.51 3.43 8.28
N GLY A 5 -5.85 2.21 8.68
CA GLY A 5 -7.18 1.64 8.47
C GLY A 5 -8.26 2.45 9.18
N ASP A 6 -8.06 2.79 10.46
CA ASP A 6 -8.99 3.60 11.26
C ASP A 6 -9.26 4.96 10.61
N HIS A 7 -8.23 5.62 10.06
CA HIS A 7 -8.38 6.88 9.34
C HIS A 7 -9.29 6.74 8.12
N TRP A 8 -9.13 5.67 7.33
CA TRP A 8 -10.03 5.39 6.21
C TRP A 8 -11.44 5.02 6.69
N GLN A 9 -11.59 4.26 7.77
CA GLN A 9 -12.92 3.91 8.31
C GLN A 9 -13.68 5.15 8.80
N ALA A 10 -12.97 6.10 9.41
CA ALA A 10 -13.55 7.35 9.91
C ALA A 10 -14.12 8.26 8.79
N THR A 11 -13.82 7.98 7.52
CA THR A 11 -14.38 8.72 6.38
C THR A 11 -15.88 8.45 6.14
N GLY A 12 -16.40 7.33 6.66
CA GLY A 12 -17.81 6.96 6.55
C GLY A 12 -18.22 6.23 5.27
N PHE A 13 -17.29 5.66 4.50
CA PHE A 13 -17.59 4.92 3.26
C PHE A 13 -18.12 3.49 3.45
N GLY A 14 -18.39 3.06 4.68
CA GLY A 14 -18.81 1.68 4.96
C GLY A 14 -17.70 0.64 4.71
N ILE A 15 -16.44 1.09 4.69
CA ILE A 15 -15.25 0.23 4.63
C ILE A 15 -14.88 -0.19 6.05
N ALA A 16 -14.40 -1.42 6.22
CA ALA A 16 -13.82 -1.90 7.47
C ALA A 16 -12.47 -2.60 7.19
N PHE A 17 -11.45 -2.25 7.97
CA PHE A 17 -10.16 -2.93 7.94
C PHE A 17 -9.98 -3.71 9.23
N GLU A 18 -9.84 -5.02 9.10
CA GLU A 18 -9.60 -5.91 10.24
C GLU A 18 -8.25 -6.60 10.09
N GLU A 19 -7.48 -6.60 11.17
CA GLU A 19 -6.19 -7.30 11.22
C GLU A 19 -6.42 -8.76 11.62
N THR A 20 -5.87 -9.69 10.84
CA THR A 20 -5.84 -11.12 11.17
C THR A 20 -4.44 -11.67 10.97
N TYR A 21 -4.04 -12.60 11.84
CA TYR A 21 -2.80 -13.37 11.69
C TYR A 21 -3.03 -14.69 10.93
N LYS A 22 -4.29 -15.03 10.65
CA LYS A 22 -4.63 -16.21 9.85
C LYS A 22 -4.63 -15.84 8.38
N ARG A 23 -3.56 -16.23 7.71
CA ARG A 23 -3.35 -15.95 6.30
C ARG A 23 -4.53 -16.30 5.40
N GLN A 24 -5.23 -17.40 5.68
CA GLN A 24 -6.35 -17.86 4.84
C GLN A 24 -7.61 -17.00 4.97
N GLU A 25 -7.68 -16.13 5.98
CA GLU A 25 -8.78 -15.19 6.20
C GLU A 25 -8.46 -13.80 5.61
N ALA A 26 -7.19 -13.52 5.33
CA ALA A 26 -6.74 -12.19 4.92
C ALA A 26 -7.08 -11.90 3.44
N THR A 27 -7.72 -10.76 3.18
CA THR A 27 -7.95 -10.23 1.81
C THR A 27 -6.64 -9.86 1.12
N PHE A 28 -5.68 -9.32 1.88
CA PHE A 28 -4.33 -8.99 1.45
C PHE A 28 -3.35 -9.14 2.61
N SER A 29 -2.05 -9.19 2.32
CA SER A 29 -1.01 -9.23 3.34
C SER A 29 -0.08 -8.04 3.25
N ILE A 30 0.67 -7.78 4.32
CA ILE A 30 1.75 -6.80 4.34
C ILE A 30 3.04 -7.57 4.55
N ALA A 31 4.05 -7.30 3.73
CA ALA A 31 5.32 -7.99 3.79
C ALA A 31 6.49 -7.02 3.63
N TYR A 32 7.56 -7.25 4.38
CA TYR A 32 8.81 -6.54 4.11
C TYR A 32 9.48 -7.12 2.85
N ASN A 33 9.91 -6.24 1.95
CA ASN A 33 10.52 -6.62 0.69
C ASN A 33 11.87 -5.92 0.51
N LEU A 34 12.95 -6.67 0.76
CA LEU A 34 14.34 -6.20 0.60
C LEU A 34 14.67 -5.74 -0.82
N ALA A 35 13.96 -6.24 -1.85
CA ALA A 35 14.23 -5.93 -3.24
C ALA A 35 13.67 -4.57 -3.70
N LEU A 36 12.75 -3.95 -2.93
CA LEU A 36 12.23 -2.61 -3.23
C LEU A 36 13.27 -1.49 -3.04
N GLY A 37 14.41 -1.81 -2.42
CA GLY A 37 15.53 -0.90 -2.24
C GLY A 37 15.23 0.26 -1.30
N MET A 38 16.04 1.32 -1.40
CA MET A 38 15.92 2.54 -0.62
C MET A 38 15.10 3.63 -1.32
N ASP A 39 14.67 3.40 -2.57
CA ASP A 39 13.95 4.40 -3.35
C ASP A 39 12.44 4.41 -3.08
N HIS A 40 11.92 3.34 -2.46
CA HIS A 40 10.49 3.17 -2.21
C HIS A 40 10.20 3.01 -0.71
N TYR A 41 9.14 3.67 -0.24
CA TYR A 41 8.61 3.44 1.11
C TYR A 41 7.76 2.17 1.16
N ALA A 42 6.82 2.05 0.24
CA ALA A 42 5.96 0.89 0.09
C ALA A 42 5.44 0.80 -1.35
N LEU A 43 4.78 -0.33 -1.67
CA LEU A 43 4.08 -0.53 -2.93
C LEU A 43 2.86 -1.42 -2.71
N ALA A 44 1.67 -0.91 -3.00
CA ALA A 44 0.42 -1.64 -3.01
C ALA A 44 0.09 -2.22 -4.40
N PHE A 45 -1.15 -2.71 -4.49
CA PHE A 45 -1.74 -3.29 -5.69
C PHE A 45 -3.13 -2.66 -5.88
N PHE A 46 -3.62 -2.64 -7.11
CA PHE A 46 -4.99 -2.20 -7.38
C PHE A 46 -6.01 -3.32 -7.20
N PRO A 47 -7.29 -2.99 -6.97
CA PRO A 47 -8.39 -3.93 -7.09
C PRO A 47 -8.27 -4.80 -8.35
N GLY A 48 -8.44 -6.11 -8.17
CA GLY A 48 -8.46 -7.08 -9.26
C GLY A 48 -7.09 -7.67 -9.61
N TRP A 49 -6.01 -7.13 -9.04
CA TRP A 49 -4.68 -7.73 -9.20
C TRP A 49 -4.60 -9.07 -8.46
N GLN A 50 -3.92 -10.04 -9.08
CA GLN A 50 -3.76 -11.38 -8.51
C GLN A 50 -2.94 -11.36 -7.22
N ARG A 51 -1.82 -10.61 -7.23
CA ARG A 51 -0.94 -10.45 -6.07
C ARG A 51 -1.51 -9.36 -5.15
N ARG A 52 -1.97 -9.77 -3.97
CA ARG A 52 -2.58 -8.88 -2.96
C ARG A 52 -1.65 -8.71 -1.76
N VAL A 53 -0.52 -8.05 -2.00
CA VAL A 53 0.51 -7.79 -0.99
C VAL A 53 0.89 -6.31 -1.03
N ILE A 54 0.86 -5.64 0.12
CA ILE A 54 1.56 -4.38 0.30
C ILE A 54 3.00 -4.72 0.65
N ASP A 55 3.93 -4.34 -0.21
CA ASP A 55 5.35 -4.50 0.07
C ASP A 55 5.87 -3.28 0.80
N ILE A 56 6.59 -3.49 1.90
CA ILE A 56 7.25 -2.43 2.67
C ILE A 56 8.73 -2.41 2.29
N GLY A 57 9.21 -1.25 1.83
CA GLY A 57 10.60 -1.01 1.47
C GLY A 57 11.48 -0.68 2.67
N ALA A 58 12.80 -0.75 2.48
CA ALA A 58 13.77 -0.48 3.54
C ALA A 58 13.73 0.99 4.00
N ARG A 59 13.37 1.92 3.09
CA ARG A 59 13.27 3.35 3.40
C ARG A 59 12.29 3.64 4.53
N LEU A 60 11.11 3.02 4.50
CA LEU A 60 10.07 3.23 5.53
C LEU A 60 10.53 2.78 6.92
N LEU A 61 11.39 1.76 7.00
CA LEU A 61 11.94 1.31 8.27
C LEU A 61 12.88 2.35 8.90
N GLY A 62 13.53 3.19 8.08
CA GLY A 62 14.37 4.30 8.52
C GLY A 62 13.60 5.59 8.81
N GLU A 63 12.39 5.73 8.25
CA GLU A 63 11.53 6.92 8.37
C GLU A 63 10.18 6.57 9.01
N GLN A 64 10.23 5.93 10.19
CA GLN A 64 9.05 5.36 10.85
C GLN A 64 7.99 6.41 11.22
N GLN A 65 8.39 7.67 11.32
CA GLN A 65 7.46 8.78 11.56
C GLN A 65 6.40 8.94 10.46
N TYR A 66 6.64 8.41 9.24
CA TYR A 66 5.72 8.50 8.11
C TYR A 66 4.92 7.21 7.84
N VAL A 67 5.00 6.22 8.75
CA VAL A 67 4.35 4.91 8.55
C VAL A 67 2.84 5.02 8.39
N VAL A 68 2.19 5.95 9.09
CA VAL A 68 0.73 6.07 9.02
C VAL A 68 0.31 6.66 7.68
N GLU A 69 1.00 7.70 7.23
CA GLU A 69 0.77 8.42 5.98
C GLU A 69 1.04 7.51 4.78
N VAL A 70 2.18 6.81 4.78
CA VAL A 70 2.51 5.84 3.73
C VAL A 70 1.49 4.70 3.68
N LEU A 71 1.17 4.07 4.81
CA LEU A 71 0.18 2.99 4.80
C LEU A 71 -1.22 3.48 4.43
N GLY A 72 -1.56 4.72 4.78
CA GLY A 72 -2.81 5.36 4.35
C GLY A 72 -2.85 5.55 2.84
N HIS A 73 -1.75 5.99 2.23
CA HIS A 73 -1.58 6.07 0.78
C HIS A 73 -1.76 4.70 0.10
N GLU A 74 -1.05 3.68 0.59
CA GLU A 74 -1.15 2.31 0.05
C GLU A 74 -2.57 1.72 0.20
N LEU A 75 -3.27 2.05 1.29
CA LEU A 75 -4.68 1.70 1.45
C LEU A 75 -5.57 2.41 0.43
N GLY A 76 -5.29 3.67 0.09
CA GLY A 76 -5.96 4.39 -0.98
C GLY A 76 -5.90 3.64 -2.31
N HIS A 77 -4.72 3.11 -2.67
CA HIS A 77 -4.57 2.27 -3.86
C HIS A 77 -5.42 1.00 -3.82
N ILE A 78 -5.48 0.31 -2.68
CA ILE A 78 -6.33 -0.88 -2.49
C ILE A 78 -7.82 -0.53 -2.62
N LEU A 79 -8.22 0.68 -2.21
CA LEU A 79 -9.58 1.21 -2.38
C LEU A 79 -9.87 1.72 -3.80
N GLY A 80 -8.88 1.67 -4.69
CA GLY A 80 -9.04 2.05 -6.09
C GLY A 80 -8.65 3.48 -6.42
N LEU A 81 -8.03 4.23 -5.50
CA LEU A 81 -7.42 5.52 -5.82
C LEU A 81 -6.11 5.37 -6.61
N ARG A 82 -5.75 6.42 -7.33
CA ARG A 82 -4.55 6.54 -8.17
C ARG A 82 -3.79 7.80 -7.78
N HIS A 83 -2.51 7.87 -8.07
CA HIS A 83 -1.71 9.08 -7.98
C HIS A 83 -2.37 10.19 -8.78
N GLU A 84 -2.46 11.36 -8.16
CA GLU A 84 -3.16 12.48 -8.77
C GLU A 84 -2.40 13.11 -9.92
N PHE A 85 -1.06 13.09 -9.92
CA PHE A 85 -0.27 13.84 -10.90
C PHE A 85 0.58 12.95 -11.82
N TRP A 86 0.26 11.66 -11.88
CA TRP A 86 0.94 10.73 -12.77
C TRP A 86 0.68 11.07 -14.24
N LYS A 87 1.75 11.10 -15.04
CA LYS A 87 1.67 11.47 -16.46
C LYS A 87 0.72 10.54 -17.22
N ASP A 88 -0.09 11.13 -18.10
CA ASP A 88 -1.08 10.48 -18.95
C ASP A 88 -2.25 9.79 -18.22
N ASN A 89 -2.43 10.01 -16.91
CA ASN A 89 -3.48 9.38 -16.09
C ASN A 89 -3.49 7.84 -16.21
N LYS A 90 -2.33 7.25 -16.54
CA LYS A 90 -2.13 5.81 -16.73
C LYS A 90 -1.03 5.35 -15.81
N GLU A 91 -1.44 4.82 -14.68
CA GLU A 91 -0.55 4.04 -13.84
C GLU A 91 -0.24 2.68 -14.46
N PRO A 92 0.81 1.98 -13.98
CA PRO A 92 1.12 0.62 -14.40
C PRO A 92 -0.12 -0.28 -14.45
N GLY A 93 -0.23 -1.08 -15.51
CA GLY A 93 -1.36 -2.00 -15.71
C GLY A 93 -2.60 -1.37 -16.33
N ASN A 94 -2.47 -0.23 -17.03
CA ASN A 94 -3.59 0.50 -17.67
C ASN A 94 -4.67 0.94 -16.66
N ALA A 95 -4.23 1.30 -15.45
CA ALA A 95 -5.12 1.75 -14.41
C ALA A 95 -5.38 3.26 -14.57
N TYR A 96 -6.65 3.67 -14.53
CA TYR A 96 -7.06 5.05 -14.77
C TYR A 96 -7.49 5.73 -13.48
N GLN A 97 -7.08 6.98 -13.27
CA GLN A 97 -7.61 7.83 -12.22
C GLN A 97 -9.06 8.21 -12.56
N TYR A 98 -9.97 8.05 -11.60
CA TYR A 98 -11.36 8.46 -11.73
C TYR A 98 -11.83 9.13 -10.43
N PRO A 99 -12.39 10.35 -10.51
CA PRO A 99 -12.41 11.26 -11.66
C PRO A 99 -11.00 11.79 -12.00
N SER A 100 -10.68 11.90 -13.29
CA SER A 100 -9.31 12.18 -13.77
C SER A 100 -8.89 13.66 -13.76
N HIS A 101 -9.70 14.56 -13.18
CA HIS A 101 -9.50 16.02 -13.25
C HIS A 101 -9.38 16.68 -11.87
N ILE A 102 -9.46 15.89 -10.80
CA ILE A 102 -9.32 16.38 -9.43
C ILE A 102 -7.86 16.21 -9.02
N HIS A 103 -7.27 17.31 -8.56
CA HIS A 103 -5.89 17.36 -8.09
C HIS A 103 -5.86 18.22 -6.83
N ASP A 104 -5.29 17.68 -5.75
CA ASP A 104 -5.19 18.31 -4.44
C ASP A 104 -3.78 18.12 -3.86
N ASN A 105 -3.10 19.24 -3.58
CA ASN A 105 -1.73 19.17 -3.08
C ASN A 105 -1.61 18.50 -1.69
N GLU A 106 -2.72 18.40 -0.96
CA GLU A 106 -2.80 17.76 0.36
C GLU A 106 -3.41 16.35 0.30
N SER A 107 -3.80 15.86 -0.90
CA SER A 107 -4.29 14.50 -1.09
C SER A 107 -3.28 13.50 -0.58
N ILE A 108 -3.78 12.44 0.06
CA ILE A 108 -2.95 11.32 0.46
C ILE A 108 -2.32 10.62 -0.75
N MET A 109 -2.90 10.78 -1.94
CA MET A 109 -2.46 10.22 -3.22
C MET A 109 -1.51 11.14 -4.01
N ASN A 110 -1.06 12.25 -3.41
CA ASN A 110 -0.13 13.17 -4.05
C ASN A 110 1.26 12.53 -4.28
N ASP A 111 1.71 12.44 -5.53
CA ASP A 111 3.02 11.87 -5.90
C ASP A 111 4.13 12.93 -6.08
N ARG A 112 3.82 14.21 -5.91
CA ARG A 112 4.78 15.33 -6.07
C ARG A 112 5.44 15.74 -4.76
N ASN A 113 4.79 15.53 -3.63
CA ASN A 113 5.24 15.99 -2.31
C ASN A 113 5.97 14.91 -1.50
N VAL A 114 6.50 13.86 -2.14
CA VAL A 114 7.17 12.71 -1.49
C VAL A 114 8.40 13.05 -0.63
N GLY A 115 8.85 14.32 -0.63
CA GLY A 115 9.90 14.84 0.25
C GLY A 115 9.42 15.28 1.64
N ASP A 116 8.10 15.49 1.83
CA ASP A 116 7.50 15.82 3.12
C ASP A 116 6.14 15.11 3.25
N MET A 117 6.22 13.85 3.67
CA MET A 117 5.05 12.97 3.82
C MET A 117 4.12 13.43 4.95
N SER A 118 4.55 14.32 5.85
CA SER A 118 3.70 14.80 6.96
C SER A 118 2.46 15.58 6.49
N ARG A 119 2.48 16.02 5.23
CA ARG A 119 1.37 16.74 4.58
C ARG A 119 0.33 15.79 3.97
N PHE A 120 0.61 14.50 3.92
CA PHE A 120 -0.25 13.53 3.25
C PHE A 120 -1.38 13.16 4.19
N THR A 121 -2.57 13.68 3.91
CA THR A 121 -3.76 13.43 4.71
C THR A 121 -4.90 12.97 3.82
N ILE A 122 -5.84 12.19 4.35
CA ILE A 122 -7.05 11.83 3.59
C ILE A 122 -7.87 13.11 3.41
N SER A 123 -7.73 13.75 2.26
CA SER A 123 -8.31 15.04 1.97
C SER A 123 -9.78 14.91 1.57
N GLN A 124 -10.45 16.04 1.34
CA GLN A 124 -11.81 16.00 0.81
C GLN A 124 -11.83 15.49 -0.65
N ALA A 125 -10.78 15.76 -1.43
CA ALA A 125 -10.67 15.26 -2.79
C ALA A 125 -10.60 13.72 -2.83
N ASP A 126 -9.80 13.11 -1.95
CA ASP A 126 -9.72 11.65 -1.81
C ASP A 126 -11.09 11.05 -1.49
N LYS A 127 -11.82 11.71 -0.58
CA LYS A 127 -13.15 11.27 -0.15
C LYS A 127 -14.17 11.34 -1.27
N ASP A 128 -14.16 12.43 -2.03
CA ASP A 128 -15.10 12.64 -3.12
C ASP A 128 -14.77 11.75 -4.33
N ALA A 129 -13.49 11.49 -4.58
CA ALA A 129 -13.04 10.55 -5.60
C ALA A 129 -13.47 9.12 -5.29
N ILE A 130 -13.28 8.64 -4.05
CA ILE A 130 -13.77 7.32 -3.62
C ILE A 130 -15.29 7.23 -3.74
N ARG A 131 -16.05 8.22 -3.25
CA ARG A 131 -17.52 8.20 -3.39
C ARG A 131 -17.94 8.07 -4.84
N GLN A 132 -17.40 8.92 -5.71
CA GLN A 132 -17.70 8.88 -7.14
C GLN A 132 -17.31 7.55 -7.77
N PHE A 133 -16.20 6.96 -7.36
CA PHE A 133 -15.76 5.66 -7.86
C PHE A 133 -16.70 4.53 -7.44
N TYR A 134 -17.13 4.49 -6.18
CA TYR A 134 -18.04 3.45 -5.66
C TYR A 134 -19.52 3.67 -6.02
N ASP A 135 -19.91 4.88 -6.44
CA ASP A 135 -21.24 5.15 -7.00
C ASP A 135 -21.38 4.60 -8.44
N LEU A 136 -20.28 4.18 -9.07
CA LEU A 136 -20.33 3.55 -10.39
C LEU A 136 -20.93 2.15 -10.30
N HIS A 137 -22.00 1.91 -11.08
CA HIS A 137 -22.59 0.59 -11.19
C HIS A 137 -21.86 -0.30 -12.19
N PRO A 138 -21.83 -1.64 -12.00
CA PRO A 138 -21.30 -2.57 -12.99
C PRO A 138 -21.92 -2.39 -14.38
N GLY A 139 -21.13 -2.67 -15.41
CA GLY A 139 -21.55 -2.62 -16.81
C GLY A 139 -20.74 -1.65 -17.66
N GLN A 140 -21.24 -1.39 -18.87
CA GLN A 140 -20.57 -0.51 -19.81
C GLN A 140 -20.82 0.96 -19.47
N HIS A 141 -19.74 1.74 -19.28
CA HIS A 141 -19.76 3.18 -19.11
C HIS A 141 -18.89 3.83 -20.18
N LYS A 142 -19.51 4.36 -21.25
CA LYS A 142 -18.79 4.86 -22.43
C LYS A 142 -17.86 3.78 -23.00
N ASP A 143 -16.54 3.97 -22.94
CA ASP A 143 -15.52 3.06 -23.48
C ASP A 143 -14.89 2.15 -22.42
N ILE A 144 -15.34 2.24 -21.15
CA ILE A 144 -14.83 1.43 -20.04
C ILE A 144 -15.91 0.47 -19.53
N PHE A 145 -15.51 -0.76 -19.20
CA PHE A 145 -16.38 -1.74 -18.55
C PHE A 145 -16.06 -1.81 -17.07
N ILE A 146 -17.08 -1.64 -16.24
CA ILE A 146 -16.96 -1.64 -14.78
C ILE A 146 -17.41 -3.01 -14.26
N GLN A 147 -16.57 -3.60 -13.41
CA GLN A 147 -16.84 -4.86 -12.73
C GLN A 147 -16.71 -4.66 -11.23
N ASP A 148 -17.72 -5.11 -10.48
CA ASP A 148 -17.61 -5.19 -9.03
C ASP A 148 -16.63 -6.29 -8.62
N LEU A 149 -15.70 -5.91 -7.75
CA LEU A 149 -14.74 -6.82 -7.15
C LEU A 149 -15.09 -7.00 -5.69
N ILE A 150 -15.72 -8.13 -5.37
CA ILE A 150 -15.96 -8.52 -3.98
C ILE A 150 -14.62 -8.99 -3.39
N PRO A 151 -14.10 -8.33 -2.34
CA PRO A 151 -12.87 -8.77 -1.71
C PRO A 151 -13.05 -10.18 -1.14
N ARG A 152 -12.20 -11.11 -1.56
CA ARG A 152 -12.17 -12.49 -1.05
C ARG A 152 -10.80 -12.75 -0.43
N PRO A 153 -10.72 -13.65 0.57
CA PRO A 153 -9.43 -14.05 1.11
C PRO A 153 -8.47 -14.45 -0.01
N ALA A 154 -7.19 -14.17 0.18
CA ALA A 154 -6.11 -14.57 -0.72
C ALA A 154 -5.87 -16.07 -0.64
N VAL A 155 -6.86 -16.85 -1.09
CA VAL A 155 -6.72 -18.28 -1.30
C VAL A 155 -5.80 -18.46 -2.51
N GLU A 156 -4.63 -19.07 -2.27
CA GLU A 156 -3.68 -19.67 -3.24
C GLU A 156 -2.45 -18.89 -3.77
N TYR A 157 -2.29 -17.57 -3.64
CA TYR A 157 -1.10 -16.90 -4.22
C TYR A 157 -0.05 -16.42 -3.22
N LEU A 158 -0.23 -16.71 -1.94
CA LEU A 158 0.72 -16.27 -0.93
C LEU A 158 1.89 -17.27 -0.74
N SER A 159 2.07 -18.28 -1.58
CA SER A 159 3.31 -19.08 -1.61
C SER A 159 4.48 -18.30 -2.22
N LEU A 160 4.84 -17.16 -1.64
CA LEU A 160 6.24 -16.77 -1.63
C LEU A 160 6.97 -17.83 -0.79
N PRO A 161 8.12 -18.35 -1.24
CA PRO A 161 8.90 -19.28 -0.42
C PRO A 161 9.17 -18.62 0.94
N PRO A 162 9.29 -19.41 2.03
CA PRO A 162 9.75 -18.86 3.29
C PRO A 162 11.01 -18.06 3.00
N VAL A 163 11.03 -16.79 3.44
CA VAL A 163 12.29 -16.05 3.55
C VAL A 163 13.18 -16.95 4.37
N GLN A 164 14.16 -17.59 3.72
CA GLN A 164 15.25 -18.21 4.44
C GLN A 164 15.93 -17.04 5.14
N ILE A 165 15.66 -16.91 6.43
CA ILE A 165 16.56 -16.20 7.31
C ILE A 165 17.84 -17.02 7.24
N ILE A 166 18.75 -16.64 6.34
CA ILE A 166 20.13 -17.03 6.43
C ILE A 166 20.60 -16.38 7.73
N GLN A 167 20.58 -17.15 8.82
CA GLN A 167 21.35 -16.77 9.98
C GLN A 167 22.79 -16.60 9.48
N PRO A 168 23.45 -15.45 9.75
CA PRO A 168 24.85 -15.34 9.43
C PRO A 168 25.58 -16.43 10.20
N SER A 169 26.12 -17.40 9.46
CA SER A 169 27.00 -18.43 9.98
C SER A 169 28.21 -17.75 10.61
N GLY A 170 28.23 -17.70 11.95
CA GLY A 170 29.44 -17.51 12.74
C GLY A 170 29.92 -16.07 12.90
N CYS A 171 29.42 -15.39 13.94
CA CYS A 171 30.34 -14.60 14.76
C CYS A 171 31.22 -15.60 15.53
N ALA A 172 32.44 -15.83 15.05
CA ALA A 172 33.47 -16.41 15.89
C ALA A 172 33.72 -15.45 17.06
N PRO A 173 33.70 -15.90 18.33
CA PRO A 173 34.06 -15.05 19.45
C PRO A 173 35.54 -14.66 19.30
N ALA A 174 35.82 -13.36 19.37
CA ALA A 174 37.17 -12.83 19.40
C ALA A 174 37.93 -13.48 20.56
N THR A 175 38.98 -14.23 20.25
CA THR A 175 39.91 -14.77 21.22
C THR A 175 40.61 -13.62 21.92
N ARG A 176 40.23 -13.41 23.18
CA ARG A 176 40.90 -12.54 24.14
C ARG A 176 42.35 -13.00 24.24
N ARG A 177 43.30 -12.23 23.70
CA ARG A 177 44.73 -12.42 24.01
C ARG A 177 44.91 -12.19 25.50
N GLN A 178 45.10 -13.27 26.25
CA GLN A 178 45.68 -13.20 27.57
C GLN A 178 47.16 -12.88 27.40
N SER A 179 47.56 -11.71 27.90
CA SER A 179 48.92 -11.42 28.31
C SER A 179 49.30 -12.36 29.47
N ILE A 180 50.48 -12.98 29.36
CA ILE A 180 51.15 -13.69 30.46
C ILE A 180 52.59 -13.12 30.51
N PRO A 181 53.18 -12.97 31.72
CA PRO A 181 54.33 -12.10 32.00
C PRO A 181 55.66 -12.57 31.40
#